data_AF-A0A1A9BK05-F1
#
_entry.id   AF-A0A1A9BK05-F1
#
_cell.length_a   1.000
_cell.length_b   1.000
_cell.length_c   1.000
_cell.angle_alpha   90.00
_cell.angle_beta   90.00
_cell.angle_gamma   90.00
#
_symmetry.space_group_name_H-M   'P 1'
#
loop_
_entity.id
_entity.type
_entity.pdbx_description
1 polymer ?
#
loop_
_entity_poly.entity_id
_entity_poly.type
_entity_poly.pdbx_seq_one_letter_code
_entity_poly.pdbx_strand_id
1 'polypeptide(L)'
;MVTTTIVVDDPVDAYELFAVARDVLGLPRDGRWHLVDHGRVHMLQTLPEQGVGALASVHFPLTGGRHPGDPDAGIPGGYLLLAFTTDGGDPGTRRWHRDLASRTGSWLTARRLRWTVSHADGPFTTGYAPHTPAATR
;
A
#
# COMPACT_ATOMS: atom_id res chain seq x y z
N MET A 1 -11.19 -12.90 4.89
CA MET A 1 -10.12 -12.13 4.25
C MET A 1 -9.84 -10.92 5.12
N VAL A 2 -8.57 -10.56 5.31
CA VAL A 2 -8.13 -9.37 6.05
C VAL A 2 -7.22 -8.56 5.14
N THR A 3 -7.46 -7.25 5.10
CA THR A 3 -6.71 -6.31 4.26
C THR A 3 -6.04 -5.26 5.12
N THR A 4 -4.79 -4.93 4.81
CA THR A 4 -4.14 -3.70 5.27
C THR A 4 -3.97 -2.77 4.09
N THR A 5 -4.58 -1.60 4.18
CA THR A 5 -4.64 -0.61 3.11
C THR A 5 -3.77 0.58 3.50
N ILE A 6 -2.87 0.97 2.60
CA ILE A 6 -2.03 2.16 2.70
C ILE A 6 -2.42 3.10 1.57
N VAL A 7 -2.79 4.33 1.90
CA VAL A 7 -3.04 5.39 0.92
C VAL A 7 -1.86 6.35 0.94
N VAL A 8 -1.27 6.61 -0.21
CA VAL A 8 -0.17 7.57 -0.38
C VAL A 8 -0.75 8.87 -0.90
N ASP A 9 -0.56 9.98 -0.18
CA ASP A 9 -1.17 11.28 -0.46
C ASP A 9 -0.34 12.15 -1.41
N ASP A 10 0.88 11.75 -1.70
CA ASP A 10 1.82 12.45 -2.58
C ASP A 10 2.11 11.62 -3.85
N PRO A 11 2.51 12.25 -4.97
CA PRO A 11 2.90 11.55 -6.17
C PRO A 11 4.07 10.59 -5.93
N VAL A 12 3.93 9.36 -6.42
CA VAL A 12 4.96 8.32 -6.37
C VAL A 12 4.72 7.34 -7.53
N ASP A 13 5.78 6.73 -8.02
CA ASP A 13 5.68 5.75 -9.10
C ASP A 13 5.02 4.44 -8.60
N ALA A 14 3.99 3.99 -9.30
CA ALA A 14 3.22 2.80 -8.93
C ALA A 14 4.05 1.52 -9.01
N TYR A 15 4.97 1.42 -9.98
CA TYR A 15 5.84 0.27 -10.14
C TYR A 15 6.93 0.24 -9.07
N GLU A 16 7.46 1.39 -8.66
CA GLU A 16 8.40 1.51 -7.55
C GLU A 16 7.74 1.08 -6.23
N LEU A 17 6.53 1.58 -5.94
CA LEU A 17 5.77 1.17 -4.76
C LEU A 17 5.44 -0.33 -4.79
N PHE A 18 5.05 -0.86 -5.95
CA PHE A 18 4.75 -2.28 -6.10
C PHE A 18 5.99 -3.17 -5.93
N ALA A 19 7.14 -2.76 -6.47
CA ALA A 19 8.40 -3.46 -6.26
C ALA A 19 8.78 -3.54 -4.77
N VAL A 20 8.58 -2.44 -4.03
CA VAL A 20 8.81 -2.40 -2.58
C VAL A 20 7.84 -3.29 -1.83
N ALA A 21 6.55 -3.28 -2.19
CA ALA A 21 5.56 -4.16 -1.59
C ALA A 21 5.94 -5.64 -1.77
N ARG A 22 6.47 -6.00 -2.95
CA ARG A 22 6.97 -7.34 -3.24
C ARG A 22 8.21 -7.70 -2.43
N ASP A 23 9.19 -6.80 -2.35
CA ASP A 23 10.38 -6.98 -1.51
C ASP A 23 9.97 -7.18 -0.03
N VAL A 24 8.98 -6.42 0.46
CA VAL A 24 8.42 -6.55 1.82
C VAL A 24 7.73 -7.90 2.04
N LEU A 25 7.05 -8.44 1.02
CA LEU A 25 6.51 -9.80 1.04
C LEU A 25 7.58 -10.90 0.94
N GLY A 26 8.84 -10.54 0.67
CA GLY A 26 9.91 -11.50 0.41
C GLY A 26 9.78 -12.17 -0.95
N LEU A 27 9.02 -11.57 -1.87
CA LEU A 27 8.88 -12.09 -3.24
C LEU A 27 10.12 -11.73 -4.07
N PRO A 28 10.58 -12.65 -4.95
CA PRO A 28 11.64 -12.33 -5.90
C PRO A 28 11.20 -11.20 -6.83
N ARG A 29 12.12 -10.29 -7.20
CA ARG A 29 11.83 -9.12 -8.04
C ARG A 29 11.43 -9.49 -9.48
N ASP A 30 11.94 -10.61 -9.98
CA ASP A 30 11.59 -11.24 -11.26
C ASP A 30 10.37 -12.18 -11.15
N GLY A 31 9.78 -12.29 -9.96
CA GLY A 31 8.51 -12.99 -9.77
C GLY A 31 7.39 -12.44 -10.68
N ARG A 32 6.43 -13.30 -11.00
CA ARG A 32 5.27 -12.96 -11.84
C ARG A 32 4.32 -12.00 -11.13
N TRP A 33 3.59 -11.21 -11.91
CA TRP A 33 2.54 -10.30 -11.45
C TRP A 33 1.63 -9.96 -12.63
N HIS A 34 0.47 -9.37 -12.36
CA HIS A 34 -0.48 -8.93 -13.39
C HIS A 34 -0.72 -7.42 -13.31
N LEU A 35 -0.90 -6.80 -14.47
CA LEU A 35 -1.56 -5.51 -14.61
C LEU A 35 -3.03 -5.78 -14.95
N VAL A 36 -3.94 -5.27 -14.14
CA VAL A 36 -5.39 -5.32 -14.38
C VAL A 36 -5.88 -3.91 -14.68
N ASP A 37 -6.65 -3.77 -15.75
CA ASP A 37 -7.25 -2.50 -16.18
C ASP A 37 -8.72 -2.43 -15.75
N HIS A 38 -9.04 -1.46 -14.87
CA HIS A 38 -10.41 -1.14 -14.46
C HIS A 38 -10.90 0.19 -15.10
N GLY A 39 -10.36 0.55 -16.25
CA GLY A 39 -10.65 1.74 -17.03
C GLY A 39 -9.94 2.98 -16.51
N ARG A 40 -10.41 3.55 -15.40
CA ARG A 40 -9.82 4.78 -14.82
C ARG A 40 -8.70 4.50 -13.83
N VAL A 41 -8.66 3.29 -13.30
CA VAL A 41 -7.69 2.83 -12.30
C VAL A 41 -7.07 1.53 -12.83
N HIS A 42 -5.76 1.47 -12.79
CA HIS A 42 -5.00 0.25 -13.03
C HIS A 42 -4.60 -0.37 -11.70
N MET A 43 -4.40 -1.69 -11.70
CA MET A 43 -3.94 -2.45 -10.55
C MET A 43 -2.74 -3.32 -10.92
N LEU A 44 -1.60 -3.11 -10.25
CA LEU A 44 -0.50 -4.09 -10.22
C LEU A 44 -0.79 -5.09 -9.10
N GLN A 45 -0.73 -6.39 -9.36
CA GLN A 45 -1.06 -7.40 -8.36
C GLN A 45 -0.14 -8.62 -8.42
N THR A 46 0.29 -9.11 -7.25
CA THR A 46 1.01 -10.39 -7.12
C THR A 46 0.07 -11.58 -7.37
N LEU A 47 0.63 -12.75 -7.68
CA LEU A 47 -0.16 -13.96 -7.91
C LEU A 47 -0.36 -14.79 -6.62
N PRO A 48 -1.53 -15.45 -6.44
CA PRO A 48 -1.77 -16.32 -5.28
C PRO A 48 -0.78 -17.49 -5.15
N GLU A 49 -0.30 -18.01 -6.27
CA GLU A 49 0.53 -19.22 -6.33
C GLU A 49 2.02 -18.98 -6.01
N GLN A 50 2.38 -17.80 -5.49
CA GLN A 50 3.78 -17.41 -5.26
C GLN A 50 4.34 -17.83 -3.90
N GLY A 51 3.61 -18.63 -3.13
CA GLY A 51 4.08 -19.20 -1.87
C GLY A 51 4.19 -18.21 -0.71
N VAL A 52 3.61 -17.02 -0.84
CA VAL A 52 3.51 -16.02 0.23
C VAL A 52 2.09 -15.98 0.77
N GLY A 53 1.95 -15.77 2.08
CA GLY A 53 0.64 -15.79 2.75
C GLY A 53 -0.28 -14.61 2.44
N ALA A 54 0.15 -13.66 1.59
CA ALA A 54 -0.56 -12.42 1.25
C ALA A 54 -0.38 -12.06 -0.22
N LEU A 55 -1.39 -11.40 -0.79
CA LEU A 55 -1.27 -10.66 -2.03
C LEU A 55 -0.90 -9.21 -1.75
N ALA A 56 -0.07 -8.60 -2.61
CA ALA A 56 0.05 -7.16 -2.71
C ALA A 56 -0.68 -6.67 -3.97
N SER A 57 -1.43 -5.58 -3.84
CA SER A 57 -1.98 -4.85 -4.99
C SER A 57 -1.75 -3.35 -4.86
N VAL A 58 -1.33 -2.71 -5.95
CA VAL A 58 -1.19 -1.24 -6.04
C VAL A 58 -2.16 -0.72 -7.07
N HIS A 59 -3.06 0.16 -6.64
CA HIS A 59 -4.11 0.79 -7.44
C HIS A 59 -3.69 2.22 -7.74
N PHE A 60 -3.76 2.61 -9.02
CA PHE A 60 -3.27 3.89 -9.48
C PHE A 60 -4.07 4.42 -10.68
N PRO A 61 -4.36 5.72 -10.75
CA PRO A 61 -5.00 6.30 -11.93
C PRO A 61 -4.07 6.27 -13.14
N LEU A 62 -4.60 5.89 -14.30
CA LEU A 62 -3.84 5.86 -15.55
C LEU A 62 -3.28 7.25 -15.93
N THR A 63 -3.99 8.31 -15.56
CA THR A 63 -3.60 9.69 -15.85
C THR A 63 -2.51 10.24 -14.92
N GLY A 64 -2.06 9.47 -13.93
CA GLY A 64 -1.12 9.93 -12.89
C GLY A 64 -1.73 10.94 -11.92
N GLY A 65 -3.05 11.16 -11.98
CA GLY A 65 -3.79 12.03 -11.07
C GLY A 65 -4.04 11.38 -9.71
N ARG A 66 -4.89 12.03 -8.90
CA ARG A 66 -5.32 11.47 -7.61
C ARG A 66 -6.29 10.31 -7.82
N HIS A 67 -6.05 9.20 -7.11
CA HIS A 67 -7.00 8.13 -6.91
C HIS A 67 -8.22 8.68 -6.14
N PRO A 68 -9.46 8.43 -6.63
CA PRO A 68 -10.66 9.00 -6.02
C PRO A 68 -10.91 8.51 -4.59
N GLY A 69 -10.32 7.38 -4.22
CA GLY A 69 -10.67 6.66 -2.99
C GLY A 69 -11.95 5.86 -3.19
N ASP A 70 -12.54 5.43 -2.09
CA ASP A 70 -13.85 4.78 -2.06
C ASP A 70 -14.59 5.25 -0.80
N PRO A 71 -15.45 6.28 -0.91
CA PRO A 71 -16.19 6.82 0.22
C PRO A 71 -17.10 5.78 0.90
N ASP A 72 -17.68 4.85 0.13
CA ASP A 72 -18.57 3.82 0.65
C ASP A 72 -17.80 2.79 1.49
N ALA A 73 -16.54 2.53 1.13
CA ALA A 73 -15.60 1.72 1.90
C ALA A 73 -14.79 2.51 2.95
N GLY A 74 -15.01 3.83 3.09
CA GLY A 74 -14.25 4.68 4.01
C GLY A 74 -12.77 4.86 3.63
N ILE A 75 -12.41 4.60 2.38
CA ILE A 75 -11.04 4.70 1.85
C ILE A 75 -10.80 6.14 1.34
N PRO A 76 -9.86 6.90 1.92
CA PRO A 76 -9.56 8.25 1.48
C PRO A 76 -8.94 8.26 0.07
N GLY A 77 -9.14 9.36 -0.65
CA GLY A 77 -8.46 9.60 -1.93
C GLY A 77 -6.97 9.94 -1.73
N GLY A 78 -6.11 9.47 -2.63
CA GLY A 78 -4.65 9.64 -2.60
C GLY A 78 -4.09 9.77 -4.00
N TYR A 79 -2.81 9.48 -4.22
CA TYR A 79 -2.23 9.22 -5.54
C TYR A 79 -2.19 7.72 -5.83
N LEU A 80 -1.85 6.91 -4.83
CA LEU A 80 -1.83 5.46 -4.91
C LEU A 80 -2.53 4.83 -3.71
N LEU A 81 -3.10 3.65 -3.91
CA LEU A 81 -3.55 2.77 -2.85
C LEU A 81 -2.79 1.45 -2.94
N LEU A 82 -2.13 1.05 -1.85
CA LEU A 82 -1.50 -0.25 -1.68
C LEU A 82 -2.33 -1.09 -0.72
N ALA A 83 -2.70 -2.30 -1.11
CA ALA A 83 -3.37 -3.26 -0.25
C ALA A 83 -2.56 -4.55 -0.11
N PHE A 84 -2.34 -4.98 1.13
CA PHE A 84 -1.91 -6.33 1.47
C PHE A 84 -3.12 -7.15 1.91
N THR A 85 -3.37 -8.27 1.25
CA THR A 85 -4.59 -9.07 1.46
C THR A 85 -4.25 -10.51 1.80
N THR A 86 -4.81 -11.04 2.89
CA THR A 86 -4.59 -12.42 3.34
C THR A 86 -5.91 -13.12 3.61
N ASP A 87 -5.94 -14.44 3.47
CA ASP A 87 -7.03 -15.25 4.01
C ASP A 87 -6.89 -15.42 5.52
N GLY A 88 -8.03 -15.56 6.23
CA GLY A 88 -8.07 -15.65 7.69
C GLY A 88 -7.93 -14.31 8.43
N GLY A 89 -7.63 -14.36 9.74
CA GLY A 89 -7.62 -13.18 10.61
C GLY A 89 -7.21 -13.44 12.07
N ASP A 90 -6.29 -14.36 12.31
CA ASP A 90 -5.81 -14.65 13.68
C ASP A 90 -4.88 -13.53 14.24
N PRO A 91 -4.56 -13.53 15.54
CA PRO A 91 -3.66 -12.52 16.13
C PRO A 91 -2.26 -12.47 15.50
N GLY A 92 -1.77 -13.58 14.96
CA GLY A 92 -0.52 -13.67 14.20
C GLY A 92 -0.61 -12.92 12.88
N THR A 93 -1.70 -13.09 12.13
CA THR A 93 -2.02 -12.32 10.91
C THR A 93 -1.97 -10.82 11.19
N ARG A 94 -2.61 -10.35 12.27
CA ARG A 94 -2.60 -8.92 12.62
C ARG A 94 -1.19 -8.39 12.89
N ARG A 95 -0.36 -9.12 13.65
CA ARG A 95 1.04 -8.75 13.90
C ARG A 95 1.84 -8.68 12.60
N TRP A 96 1.64 -9.64 11.71
CA TRP A 96 2.33 -9.69 10.43
C TRP A 96 1.93 -8.54 9.50
N HIS A 97 0.63 -8.26 9.36
CA HIS A 97 0.13 -7.11 8.60
C HIS A 97 0.68 -5.77 9.08
N ARG A 98 0.77 -5.58 10.40
CA ARG A 98 1.42 -4.41 10.98
C ARG A 98 2.89 -4.30 10.58
N ASP A 99 3.61 -5.41 10.52
CA ASP A 99 5.00 -5.45 10.10
C ASP A 99 5.16 -5.13 8.59
N LEU A 100 4.29 -5.67 7.74
CA LEU A 100 4.22 -5.31 6.31
C LEU A 100 4.01 -3.79 6.15
N ALA A 101 3.03 -3.23 6.86
CA ALA A 101 2.75 -1.80 6.82
C ALA A 101 3.91 -0.95 7.37
N SER A 102 4.58 -1.41 8.43
CA SER A 102 5.72 -0.70 9.02
C SER A 102 6.91 -0.65 8.06
N ARG A 103 7.21 -1.73 7.36
CA ARG A 103 8.33 -1.79 6.40
C ARG A 103 8.05 -0.94 5.16
N THR A 104 6.85 -1.02 4.58
CA THR A 104 6.45 -0.14 3.48
C THR A 104 6.38 1.33 3.93
N GLY A 105 5.83 1.59 5.11
CA GLY A 105 5.73 2.91 5.70
C GLY A 105 7.10 3.57 5.95
N SER A 106 8.10 2.77 6.34
CA SER A 106 9.48 3.25 6.50
C SER A 106 10.08 3.71 5.17
N TRP A 107 9.80 2.98 4.09
CA TRP A 107 10.24 3.35 2.74
C TRP A 107 9.57 4.63 2.23
N LEU A 108 8.26 4.79 2.47
CA LEU A 108 7.50 6.01 2.15
C LEU A 108 8.02 7.22 2.94
N THR A 109 8.27 7.00 4.24
CA THR A 109 8.79 8.03 5.15
C THR A 109 10.19 8.49 4.77
N ALA A 110 11.08 7.57 4.39
CA ALA A 110 12.42 7.90 3.91
C ALA A 110 12.40 8.81 2.67
N ARG A 111 11.33 8.73 1.86
CA ARG A 111 11.09 9.59 0.68
C ARG A 111 10.27 10.84 1.01
N ARG A 112 9.93 11.07 2.29
CA ARG A 112 9.12 12.20 2.76
C ARG A 112 7.72 12.24 2.13
N LEU A 113 7.17 11.09 1.75
CA LEU A 113 5.81 10.97 1.25
C LEU A 113 4.83 10.89 2.42
N ARG A 114 3.70 11.56 2.32
CA ARG A 114 2.58 11.48 3.26
C ARG A 114 1.78 10.22 2.97
N TRP A 115 1.41 9.50 4.01
CA TRP A 115 0.63 8.27 3.89
C TRP A 115 -0.22 8.00 5.13
N THR A 116 -1.33 7.31 4.90
CA THR A 116 -2.23 6.80 5.93
C THR A 116 -2.39 5.29 5.80
N VAL A 117 -2.77 4.63 6.88
CA VAL A 117 -2.95 3.18 6.92
C VAL A 117 -4.21 2.78 7.69
N SER A 118 -4.92 1.79 7.16
CA SER A 118 -6.02 1.08 7.81
C SER A 118 -5.74 -0.42 7.79
N HIS A 119 -6.27 -1.14 8.79
CA HIS A 119 -6.23 -2.59 8.87
C HIS A 119 -7.63 -3.13 9.14
N ALA A 120 -8.03 -4.17 8.40
CA ALA A 120 -9.34 -4.83 8.49
C ALA A 120 -10.51 -3.83 8.46
N ASP A 121 -10.46 -2.89 7.52
CA ASP A 121 -11.46 -1.82 7.31
C ASP A 121 -11.69 -0.92 8.54
N GLY A 122 -10.70 -0.87 9.44
CA GLY A 122 -10.67 0.06 10.56
C GLY A 122 -10.44 1.51 10.14
N PRO A 123 -10.43 2.46 11.09
CA PRO A 123 -10.14 3.85 10.78
C PRO A 123 -8.74 4.02 10.21
N PHE A 124 -8.60 4.87 9.20
CA PHE A 124 -7.29 5.29 8.70
C PHE A 124 -6.57 6.11 9.76
N THR A 125 -5.33 5.74 10.01
CA THR A 125 -4.41 6.43 10.92
C THR A 125 -3.23 6.97 10.12
N THR A 126 -2.73 8.14 10.49
CA THR A 126 -1.55 8.71 9.83
C THR A 126 -0.31 7.89 10.18
N GLY A 127 0.41 7.44 9.15
CA GLY A 127 1.60 6.61 9.31
C GLY A 127 2.87 7.39 9.66
N TYR A 128 3.05 8.57 9.04
CA TYR A 128 3.94 9.66 9.48
C TYR A 128 3.70 10.94 8.66
N ALA A 129 3.66 12.10 9.36
CA ALA A 129 3.54 13.46 8.85
C ALA A 129 4.95 14.12 8.82
N PRO A 130 5.25 15.05 7.88
CA PRO A 130 6.61 15.46 7.53
C PRO A 130 7.47 15.84 8.73
N HIS A 131 8.77 15.52 8.66
CA HIS A 131 9.78 16.17 9.48
C HIS A 131 9.58 17.69 9.37
N THR A 132 9.12 18.33 10.44
CA THR A 132 9.28 19.78 10.60
C THR A 132 10.79 20.00 10.50
N PRO A 133 11.32 20.73 9.49
CA PRO A 133 12.72 21.11 9.55
C PRO A 133 12.90 21.88 10.86
N ALA A 134 13.85 21.45 11.68
CA ALA A 134 14.23 22.22 12.85
C ALA A 134 14.51 23.64 12.36
N ALA A 135 13.74 24.61 12.85
CA ALA A 135 13.99 26.01 12.54
C ALA A 135 15.44 26.30 12.95
N THR A 136 16.29 26.56 11.96
CA THR A 136 17.65 27.01 12.19
C THR A 136 17.53 28.36 12.92
N ARG A 137 17.96 28.38 14.18
CA ARG A 137 18.26 29.63 14.89
C ARG A 137 19.61 30.15 14.44
#